data_AF-A0A7S8RHC1-F1
#
_entry.id   AF-A0A7S8RHC1-F1
#
_cell.length_a   1.000
_cell.length_b   1.000
_cell.length_c   1.000
_cell.angle_alpha   90.00
_cell.angle_beta   90.00
_cell.angle_gamma   90.00
#
_symmetry.space_group_name_H-M   'P 1'
#
loop_
_entity.id
_entity.type
_entity.pdbx_description
1 polymer ?
#
loop_
_entity_poly.entity_id
_entity_poly.type
_entity_poly.pdbx_seq_one_letter_code
_entity_poly.pdbx_strand_id
1 'polypeptide(L)'
;MTRRKRRLRTPSTVDRVGGGWAELIDTATDVGAPLTAGATRREQAGAIDATYPDVATAALAERADAAVFGAGEPGAEEAERFWQIVDEASRSLRGAVPWHRRMLALMFPASVLRRIGAALQGRARPQGRGRRGNAGAT
;
A
#
# COMPACT_ATOMS: atom_id res chain seq x y z
N MET A 1 14.50 -19.78 -1.01
CA MET A 1 13.50 -19.47 0.05
C MET A 1 12.72 -18.24 -0.40
N THR A 2 11.40 -18.32 -0.60
CA THR A 2 10.59 -17.23 -1.18
C THR A 2 10.44 -16.06 -0.21
N ARG A 3 10.27 -14.82 -0.72
CA ARG A 3 10.10 -13.59 0.08
C ARG A 3 9.03 -13.75 1.17
N ARG A 4 7.90 -14.39 0.83
CA ARG A 4 6.82 -14.78 1.74
C ARG A 4 7.29 -15.70 2.89
N LYS A 5 7.98 -16.81 2.57
CA LYS A 5 8.51 -17.74 3.59
C LYS A 5 9.50 -17.07 4.54
N ARG A 6 10.22 -16.04 4.09
CA ARG A 6 11.09 -15.24 4.96
C ARG A 6 10.29 -14.38 5.93
N ARG A 7 9.29 -13.64 5.43
CA ARG A 7 8.41 -12.77 6.24
C ARG A 7 7.62 -13.56 7.30
N LEU A 8 7.18 -14.77 6.96
CA LEU A 8 6.44 -15.65 7.86
C LEU A 8 7.30 -16.22 9.00
N ARG A 9 8.62 -16.39 8.78
CA ARG A 9 9.54 -17.02 9.75
C ARG A 9 10.36 -15.99 10.54
N THR A 10 10.05 -14.70 10.45
CA THR A 10 10.75 -13.66 11.24
C THR A 10 10.60 -13.92 12.74
N PRO A 11 11.63 -13.74 13.58
CA PRO A 11 11.50 -14.00 15.02
C PRO A 11 10.43 -13.15 15.71
N SER A 12 10.38 -11.83 15.43
CA SER A 12 9.35 -10.94 15.98
C SER A 12 8.00 -11.18 15.33
N THR A 13 6.96 -11.27 16.16
CA THR A 13 5.58 -11.45 15.67
C THR A 13 4.99 -10.15 15.14
N VAL A 14 5.42 -8.98 15.67
CA VAL A 14 5.10 -7.67 15.09
C VAL A 14 5.59 -7.59 13.65
N ASP A 15 6.83 -8.01 13.39
CA ASP A 15 7.39 -8.05 12.03
C ASP A 15 6.68 -9.05 11.13
N ARG A 16 6.19 -10.17 11.67
CA ARG A 16 5.37 -11.12 10.90
C ARG A 16 4.06 -10.47 10.46
N VAL A 17 3.38 -9.73 11.34
CA VAL A 17 2.14 -9.01 11.00
C VAL A 17 2.41 -7.92 9.96
N GLY A 18 3.47 -7.12 10.15
CA GLY A 18 3.90 -6.15 9.15
C GLY A 18 4.25 -6.79 7.80
N GLY A 19 4.86 -7.97 7.83
CA GLY A 19 5.15 -8.78 6.65
C GLY A 19 3.90 -9.29 5.93
N GLY A 20 2.86 -9.68 6.67
CA GLY A 20 1.57 -10.08 6.11
C GLY A 20 0.86 -8.92 5.42
N TRP A 21 0.84 -7.73 6.05
CA TRP A 21 0.30 -6.53 5.41
C TRP A 21 1.02 -6.20 4.10
N ALA A 22 2.36 -6.24 4.09
CA ALA A 22 3.13 -5.98 2.88
C ALA A 22 2.84 -6.97 1.75
N GLU A 23 2.53 -8.23 2.06
CA GLU A 23 2.13 -9.22 1.06
C GLU A 23 0.76 -8.91 0.44
N LEU A 24 -0.19 -8.43 1.24
CA LEU A 24 -1.49 -7.98 0.75
C LEU A 24 -1.35 -6.80 -0.21
N ILE A 25 -0.51 -5.82 0.13
CA ILE A 25 -0.22 -4.65 -0.71
C ILE A 25 0.48 -5.03 -2.01
N ASP A 26 1.45 -5.96 -1.95
CA ASP A 26 2.09 -6.52 -3.14
C ASP A 26 1.01 -7.15 -4.06
N THR A 27 0.13 -8.00 -3.49
CA THR A 27 -0.97 -8.63 -4.25
C THR A 27 -1.96 -7.62 -4.84
N ALA A 28 -2.38 -6.62 -4.06
CA ALA A 28 -3.30 -5.57 -4.50
C ALA A 28 -2.69 -4.77 -5.66
N THR A 29 -1.39 -4.48 -5.60
CA THR A 29 -0.66 -3.81 -6.67
C THR A 29 -0.64 -4.68 -7.94
N ASP A 30 -0.37 -5.98 -7.80
CA ASP A 30 -0.32 -6.92 -8.93
C ASP A 30 -1.66 -7.06 -9.66
N VAL A 31 -2.77 -6.95 -8.94
CA VAL A 31 -4.12 -6.98 -9.54
C VAL A 31 -4.59 -5.61 -10.04
N GLY A 32 -3.79 -4.54 -9.83
CA GLY A 32 -4.03 -3.21 -10.38
C GLY A 32 -4.77 -2.24 -9.45
N ALA A 33 -4.78 -2.48 -8.14
CA ALA A 33 -5.30 -1.51 -7.17
C ALA A 33 -4.52 -0.18 -7.25
N PRO A 34 -5.19 0.98 -7.27
CA PRO A 34 -4.55 2.29 -7.38
C PRO A 34 -3.96 2.74 -6.04
N LEU A 35 -2.86 2.12 -5.62
CA LEU A 35 -2.20 2.44 -4.34
C LEU A 35 -1.20 3.59 -4.47
N THR A 36 -1.31 4.57 -3.58
CA THR A 36 -0.37 5.69 -3.44
C THR A 36 0.85 5.26 -2.62
N ALA A 37 2.04 5.54 -3.13
CA ALA A 37 3.28 5.29 -2.39
C ALA A 37 3.33 6.17 -1.13
N GLY A 38 3.66 5.58 0.02
CA GLY A 38 3.72 6.29 1.30
C GLY A 38 2.37 6.48 1.99
N ALA A 39 1.27 6.01 1.40
CA ALA A 39 -0.03 5.98 2.08
C ALA A 39 0.02 5.08 3.32
N THR A 40 -0.73 5.46 4.35
CA THR A 40 -0.90 4.69 5.58
C THR A 40 -1.67 3.39 5.31
N ARG A 41 -1.60 2.41 6.22
CA ARG A 41 -2.31 1.13 6.07
C ARG A 41 -3.82 1.31 5.92
N ARG A 42 -4.42 2.24 6.68
CA ARG A 42 -5.85 2.58 6.58
C ARG A 42 -6.20 3.22 5.23
N GLU A 43 -5.39 4.14 4.72
CA GLU A 43 -5.61 4.74 3.40
C GLU A 43 -5.46 3.71 2.27
N GLN A 44 -4.47 2.82 2.38
CA GLN A 44 -4.30 1.70 1.45
C GLN A 44 -5.49 0.75 1.48
N ALA A 45 -5.98 0.38 2.66
CA ALA A 45 -7.20 -0.42 2.80
C ALA A 45 -8.40 0.26 2.16
N GLY A 46 -8.63 1.54 2.42
CA GLY A 46 -9.72 2.30 1.82
C GLY A 46 -9.64 2.32 0.28
N ALA A 47 -8.44 2.45 -0.29
CA ALA A 47 -8.24 2.40 -1.74
C ALA A 47 -8.50 0.99 -2.32
N ILE A 48 -8.11 -0.06 -1.59
CA ILE A 48 -8.39 -1.46 -1.98
C ILE A 48 -9.89 -1.70 -1.94
N ASP A 49 -10.55 -1.38 -0.84
CA ASP A 49 -11.98 -1.65 -0.62
C ASP A 49 -12.86 -0.83 -1.57
N ALA A 50 -12.46 0.40 -1.93
CA ALA A 50 -13.13 1.19 -2.96
C ALA A 50 -13.06 0.55 -4.36
N THR A 51 -11.99 -0.22 -4.64
CA THR A 51 -11.78 -0.90 -5.93
C THR A 51 -12.33 -2.33 -5.92
N TYR A 52 -12.26 -3.00 -4.77
CA TYR A 52 -12.62 -4.40 -4.54
C TYR A 52 -13.47 -4.51 -3.25
N PRO A 53 -14.76 -4.13 -3.31
CA PRO A 53 -15.62 -4.04 -2.12
C PRO A 53 -15.77 -5.34 -1.35
N ASP A 54 -15.66 -6.48 -2.03
CA ASP A 54 -15.86 -7.81 -1.45
C ASP A 54 -14.67 -8.34 -0.62
N VAL A 55 -13.53 -7.62 -0.59
CA VAL A 55 -12.32 -8.08 0.13
C VAL A 55 -12.24 -7.55 1.57
N ALA A 56 -12.90 -6.43 1.88
CA ALA A 56 -13.00 -5.84 3.22
C ALA A 56 -11.67 -5.80 4.02
N THR A 57 -10.68 -5.07 3.49
CA THR A 57 -9.32 -4.97 4.04
C THR A 57 -9.17 -3.97 5.20
N ALA A 58 -10.15 -3.10 5.45
CA ALA A 58 -10.13 -2.14 6.56
C ALA A 58 -9.85 -2.80 7.92
N ALA A 59 -10.52 -3.91 8.24
CA ALA A 59 -10.32 -4.63 9.49
C ALA A 59 -8.91 -5.23 9.62
N LEU A 60 -8.30 -5.66 8.50
CA LEU A 60 -6.91 -6.14 8.50
C LEU A 60 -5.93 -4.99 8.77
N ALA A 61 -6.18 -3.80 8.21
CA ALA A 61 -5.34 -2.64 8.46
C ALA A 61 -5.36 -2.22 9.93
N GLU A 62 -6.55 -2.21 10.54
CA GLU A 62 -6.68 -1.91 11.97
C GLU A 62 -5.95 -2.94 12.84
N ARG A 63 -6.11 -4.23 12.56
CA ARG A 63 -5.37 -5.29 13.28
C ARG A 63 -3.86 -5.15 13.11
N ALA A 64 -3.40 -4.81 11.91
CA ALA A 64 -1.97 -4.61 11.65
C ALA A 64 -1.42 -3.40 12.42
N ASP A 65 -2.18 -2.29 12.46
CA ASP A 65 -1.80 -1.12 13.24
C ASP A 65 -1.83 -1.40 14.74
N ALA A 66 -2.84 -2.12 15.24
CA ALA A 66 -2.92 -2.53 16.63
C ALA A 66 -1.76 -3.44 17.04
N ALA A 67 -1.31 -4.34 16.16
CA ALA A 67 -0.14 -5.19 16.42
C ALA A 67 1.18 -4.39 16.48
N VAL A 68 1.28 -3.28 15.74
CA VAL A 68 2.50 -2.45 15.68
C VAL A 68 2.52 -1.42 16.81
N PHE A 69 1.37 -0.85 17.17
CA PHE A 69 1.26 0.26 18.12
C PHE A 69 0.60 -0.14 19.45
N GLY A 70 0.13 -1.38 19.60
CA GLY A 70 -0.55 -1.86 20.80
C GLY A 70 0.39 -2.13 21.96
N ALA A 71 -0.20 -2.20 23.16
CA ALA A 71 0.52 -2.53 24.39
C ALA A 71 0.77 -4.05 24.48
N GLY A 72 1.72 -4.56 23.71
CA GLY A 72 2.16 -5.95 23.76
C GLY A 72 2.53 -6.52 22.39
N GLU A 73 3.51 -7.43 22.38
CA GLU A 73 3.86 -8.18 21.17
C GLU A 73 2.77 -9.26 20.92
N PRO A 74 2.16 -9.31 19.72
CA PRO A 74 1.10 -10.28 19.44
C PRO A 74 1.60 -11.71 19.61
N GLY A 75 0.73 -12.60 20.09
CA GLY A 75 1.08 -14.01 20.23
C GLY A 75 1.43 -14.65 18.88
N ALA A 76 2.25 -15.70 18.88
CA ALA A 76 2.62 -16.42 17.65
C ALA A 76 1.39 -16.93 16.88
N GLU A 77 0.39 -17.44 17.58
CA GLU A 77 -0.88 -17.87 16.99
C GLU A 77 -1.68 -16.72 16.39
N GLU A 78 -1.62 -15.53 16.99
CA GLU A 78 -2.33 -14.37 16.46
C GLU A 78 -1.68 -13.88 15.16
N ALA A 79 -0.35 -13.88 15.10
CA ALA A 79 0.37 -13.62 13.87
C ALA A 79 0.02 -14.67 12.79
N GLU A 80 -0.09 -15.95 13.15
CA GLU A 80 -0.50 -16.99 12.21
C GLU A 80 -1.94 -16.82 11.71
N ARG A 81 -2.89 -16.54 12.61
CA ARG A 81 -4.28 -16.20 12.26
C ARG A 81 -4.33 -14.99 11.32
N PHE A 82 -3.52 -13.96 11.60
CA PHE A 82 -3.43 -12.79 10.72
C PHE A 82 -2.95 -13.19 9.30
N TRP A 83 -1.95 -14.06 9.19
CA TRP A 83 -1.49 -14.57 7.89
C TRP A 83 -2.55 -15.38 7.14
N GLN A 84 -3.39 -16.16 7.83
CA GLN A 84 -4.50 -16.89 7.20
C GLN A 84 -5.52 -15.93 6.58
N ILE A 85 -5.87 -14.87 7.30
CA ILE A 85 -6.80 -13.84 6.82
C ILE A 85 -6.19 -13.07 5.63
N VAL A 86 -4.90 -12.72 5.70
CA VAL A 86 -4.16 -12.11 4.57
C VAL A 86 -4.17 -13.00 3.33
N ASP A 87 -3.96 -14.31 3.52
CA ASP A 87 -3.96 -15.27 2.41
C ASP A 87 -5.33 -15.38 1.75
N GLU A 88 -6.41 -15.36 2.53
CA GLU A 88 -7.78 -15.35 2.05
C GLU A 88 -8.08 -14.06 1.27
N ALA A 89 -7.82 -12.89 1.86
CA ALA A 89 -7.99 -11.60 1.19
C ALA A 89 -7.19 -11.53 -0.13
N SER A 90 -5.96 -12.03 -0.12
CA SER A 90 -5.11 -12.09 -1.32
C SER A 90 -5.66 -13.04 -2.39
N ARG A 91 -6.29 -14.17 -1.99
CA ARG A 91 -6.98 -15.06 -2.94
C ARG A 91 -8.21 -14.38 -3.53
N SER A 92 -9.00 -13.67 -2.72
CA SER A 92 -10.16 -12.90 -3.19
C SER A 92 -9.74 -11.80 -4.17
N LEU A 93 -8.69 -11.02 -3.88
CA LEU A 93 -8.14 -10.02 -4.81
C LEU A 93 -7.74 -10.65 -6.16
N ARG A 94 -7.06 -11.80 -6.12
CA ARG A 94 -6.67 -12.53 -7.33
C ARG A 94 -7.87 -13.13 -8.07
N GLY A 95 -8.96 -13.42 -7.39
CA GLY A 95 -10.20 -13.91 -7.99
C GLY A 95 -11.07 -12.81 -8.61
N ALA A 96 -11.01 -11.59 -8.05
CA ALA A 96 -11.85 -10.45 -8.46
C ALA A 96 -11.50 -9.88 -9.85
N VAL A 97 -10.30 -10.16 -10.37
CA VAL A 97 -9.88 -9.67 -11.69
C VAL A 97 -9.96 -10.79 -12.74
N PRO A 98 -10.76 -10.63 -13.81
CA PRO A 98 -10.81 -11.61 -14.88
C PRO A 98 -9.47 -11.67 -15.63
N TRP A 99 -9.11 -12.86 -16.11
CA TRP A 99 -7.78 -13.13 -16.70
C TRP A 99 -7.39 -12.16 -17.84
N HIS A 100 -8.36 -11.62 -18.58
CA HIS A 100 -8.12 -10.67 -19.68
C HIS A 100 -7.69 -9.27 -19.22
N ARG A 101 -8.09 -8.83 -18.01
CA ARG A 101 -7.60 -7.55 -17.44
C ARG A 101 -6.16 -7.65 -16.94
N ARG A 102 -5.69 -8.85 -16.56
CA ARG A 102 -4.27 -9.11 -16.29
C ARG A 102 -3.40 -8.89 -17.54
N MET A 103 -3.91 -9.22 -18.72
CA MET A 103 -3.21 -8.97 -19.99
C MET A 103 -3.21 -7.50 -20.40
N LEU A 104 -4.29 -6.75 -20.13
CA LEU A 104 -4.35 -5.32 -20.45
C LEU A 104 -3.38 -4.47 -19.61
N ALA A 105 -3.04 -4.89 -18.40
CA ALA A 105 -2.00 -4.24 -17.58
C ALA A 105 -0.59 -4.32 -18.20
N LEU A 106 -0.33 -5.32 -19.07
CA LEU A 106 0.90 -5.35 -19.88
C LEU A 106 0.86 -4.37 -21.06
N MET A 107 -0.33 -4.00 -21.55
CA MET A 107 -0.47 -3.17 -22.75
C MET A 107 -0.67 -1.68 -22.46
N PHE A 108 -1.25 -1.33 -21.31
CA PHE A 108 -1.48 0.06 -20.90
C PHE A 108 -0.78 0.30 -19.56
N PRO A 109 0.49 0.77 -19.56
CA PRO A 109 1.22 0.98 -18.34
C PRO A 109 0.70 2.24 -17.66
N ALA A 110 -0.35 2.07 -16.85
CA ALA A 110 -0.78 3.09 -15.89
C ALA A 110 0.40 3.56 -14.99
N SER A 111 1.43 2.72 -14.84
CA SER A 111 2.71 3.06 -14.21
C SER A 111 3.53 4.12 -14.97
N VAL A 112 3.52 4.11 -16.31
CA VAL A 112 4.18 5.13 -17.15
C VAL A 112 3.42 6.45 -17.06
N LEU A 113 2.08 6.41 -17.09
CA LEU A 113 1.26 7.61 -16.87
C LEU A 113 1.47 8.18 -15.46
N ARG A 114 1.61 7.33 -14.43
CA ARG A 114 1.96 7.75 -13.06
C ARG A 114 3.36 8.38 -12.98
N ARG A 115 4.35 7.82 -13.69
CA ARG A 115 5.72 8.35 -13.75
C ARG A 115 5.77 9.70 -14.48
N ILE A 116 4.99 9.87 -15.54
CA ILE A 116 4.86 11.13 -16.28
C ILE A 116 4.17 12.19 -15.41
N GLY A 117 3.07 11.83 -14.73
CA GLY A 117 2.37 12.75 -13.82
C GLY A 117 3.24 13.24 -12.65
N ALA A 118 4.01 12.33 -12.04
CA ALA A 118 4.96 12.69 -10.99
C ALA A 118 6.10 13.60 -11.51
N ALA A 119 6.58 13.38 -12.74
CA ALA A 119 7.59 14.22 -13.37
C ALA A 119 7.06 15.63 -13.69
N LEU A 120 5.77 15.76 -14.07
CA LEU A 120 5.11 17.05 -14.30
C LEU A 120 4.88 17.82 -12.99
N GLN A 121 4.49 17.14 -11.91
CA GLN A 121 4.31 17.75 -10.59
C GLN A 121 5.62 18.25 -9.97
N GLY A 122 6.74 17.56 -10.21
CA GLY A 122 8.07 17.99 -9.75
C GLY A 122 8.55 19.32 -10.36
N ARG A 123 8.00 19.73 -11.50
CA ARG A 123 8.39 20.97 -12.20
C ARG A 123 7.61 22.21 -11.74
N ALA A 124 6.54 22.03 -10.97
CA ALA A 124 5.65 23.10 -10.52
C ALA A 124 6.04 23.72 -9.16
N ARG A 125 7.29 23.61 -8.72
CA ARG A 125 7.81 24.41 -7.59
C ARG A 125 8.58 25.63 -8.11
N PRO A 126 7.94 26.81 -8.26
CA PRO A 126 8.68 28.04 -8.46
C PRO A 126 9.43 28.39 -7.17
N GLN A 127 10.74 28.43 -7.29
CA GLN A 127 11.67 28.98 -6.31
C GLN A 127 11.36 30.48 -6.14
N GLY A 128 10.69 30.84 -5.04
CA GLY A 128 10.43 32.23 -4.69
C GLY A 128 11.74 32.96 -4.43
N ARG A 129 12.21 33.75 -5.40
CA ARG A 129 13.29 34.72 -5.24
C ARG A 129 12.87 36.06 -5.82
N GLY A 130 12.94 37.10 -4.99
CA GLY A 130 13.09 38.48 -5.45
C GLY A 130 12.02 39.45 -4.98
N ARG A 131 12.21 40.04 -3.79
CA ARG A 131 11.70 41.38 -3.51
C ARG A 131 12.90 42.28 -3.19
N ARG A 132 13.43 42.94 -4.23
CA ARG A 132 14.34 44.09 -4.12
C ARG A 132 13.50 45.36 -4.26
N GLY A 133 13.69 46.27 -3.29
CA GLY A 133 13.74 47.72 -3.47
C GLY A 133 12.48 48.47 -3.88
N ASN A 134 12.01 49.36 -3.00
CA ASN A 134 11.76 50.73 -3.45
C ASN A 134 12.29 51.73 -2.41
N ALA A 135 13.07 52.68 -2.89
CA ALA A 135 13.50 53.87 -2.18
C ALA A 135 12.52 55.01 -2.49
N GLY A 136 12.34 55.94 -1.55
CA GLY A 136 11.81 57.27 -1.88
C GLY A 136 10.91 57.87 -0.80
N ALA A 137 11.30 59.09 -0.40
CA ALA A 137 10.61 60.09 0.42
C ALA A 137 10.46 59.73 1.91
N THR A 138 10.98 60.49 2.86
CA THR A 138 11.14 61.96 2.93
C THR A 138 12.39 62.36 3.71
#